data_AF-A0A518I5X9-F1
#
_entry.id   AF-A0A518I5X9-F1
#
_cell.length_a   1.000
_cell.length_b   1.000
_cell.length_c   1.000
_cell.angle_alpha   90.00
_cell.angle_beta   90.00
_cell.angle_gamma   90.00
#
_symmetry.space_group_name_H-M   'P 1'
#
loop_
_entity.id
_entity.type
_entity.pdbx_description
1 polymer ?
#
loop_
_entity_poly.entity_id
_entity_poly.type
_entity_poly.pdbx_seq_one_letter_code
_entity_poly.pdbx_strand_id
1 'polypeptide(L)'
;MNPTHNHHKDQWYFQYQGEVIGPVSRQVLLKNIRTGIIKPDTLIKTETELTWTKAESLKEIFVEAHAENKPDNSANAAAKLLSNMHHRGFQTLSEEESADSFWSKVSFSGVKPFLPNWADVSSSVAEFLVEKLSILKYGFKLWVILPLLLLVVSGLCIKFFAIDWYHQKIAYETYSHIWEDLQRLRDLEIDEHQWDSFKVDTKSKIASINSSIEKAATIQDPYSMELLRAGRDYLPRMLDDARKAPSASEKKFAIHMQKAARYAHPQALKADSMNIVGILFVIFDTCLIGWGAFLLIRKIRS
;
A
#
# COMPACT_ATOMS: atom_id res chain seq x y z
N MET A 1 -6.46 41.89 -37.39
CA MET A 1 -7.26 40.66 -37.34
C MET A 1 -6.67 39.78 -36.24
N ASN A 2 -7.32 39.70 -35.09
CA ASN A 2 -6.92 38.81 -34.00
C ASN A 2 -7.43 37.40 -34.30
N PRO A 3 -6.59 36.35 -34.33
CA PRO A 3 -7.07 34.99 -34.46
C PRO A 3 -7.87 34.65 -33.21
N THR A 4 -9.16 34.38 -33.37
CA THR A 4 -10.03 33.84 -32.32
C THR A 4 -9.55 32.44 -31.95
N HIS A 5 -8.82 32.33 -30.84
CA HIS A 5 -8.44 31.05 -30.23
C HIS A 5 -9.70 30.25 -29.90
N ASN A 6 -9.94 29.21 -30.68
CA ASN A 6 -11.12 28.37 -30.60
C ASN A 6 -10.91 27.37 -29.44
N HIS A 7 -11.34 27.73 -28.22
CA HIS A 7 -11.12 27.00 -26.97
C HIS A 7 -11.86 25.63 -26.85
N HIS A 8 -12.36 25.07 -27.94
CA HIS A 8 -13.20 23.86 -27.94
C HIS A 8 -12.46 22.54 -28.20
N LYS A 9 -11.12 22.49 -28.30
CA LYS A 9 -10.44 21.37 -29.01
C LYS A 9 -9.35 20.56 -28.29
N ASP A 10 -9.18 20.67 -26.98
CA ASP A 10 -8.13 19.91 -26.28
C ASP A 10 -8.72 18.89 -25.30
N GLN A 11 -9.60 18.00 -25.80
CA GLN A 11 -10.02 16.81 -25.05
C GLN A 11 -9.00 15.68 -25.27
N TRP A 12 -8.52 15.12 -24.17
CA TRP A 12 -7.48 14.09 -24.16
C TRP A 12 -8.01 12.77 -23.65
N TYR A 13 -7.42 11.68 -24.15
CA TYR A 13 -7.66 10.31 -23.69
C TYR A 13 -6.31 9.67 -23.35
N PHE A 14 -6.24 8.86 -22.30
CA PHE A 14 -5.05 8.10 -21.94
C PHE A 14 -5.40 6.68 -21.51
N GLN A 15 -4.47 5.72 -21.67
CA GLN A 15 -4.65 4.35 -21.18
C GLN A 15 -4.02 4.16 -19.81
N TYR A 16 -4.78 3.66 -18.85
CA TYR A 16 -4.28 3.31 -17.53
C TYR A 16 -4.79 1.91 -17.17
N GLN A 17 -3.85 1.00 -16.88
CA GLN A 17 -4.16 -0.41 -16.57
C GLN A 17 -5.03 -1.13 -17.63
N GLY A 18 -4.87 -0.74 -18.91
CA GLY A 18 -5.63 -1.33 -20.03
C GLY A 18 -6.99 -0.68 -20.28
N GLU A 19 -7.42 0.26 -19.44
CA GLU A 19 -8.66 1.02 -19.64
C GLU A 19 -8.38 2.38 -20.28
N VAL A 20 -9.30 2.83 -21.13
CA VAL A 20 -9.25 4.16 -21.76
C VAL A 20 -9.96 5.16 -20.86
N ILE A 21 -9.23 6.15 -20.36
CA ILE A 21 -9.74 7.23 -19.51
C ILE A 21 -9.81 8.52 -20.34
N GLY A 22 -11.01 9.10 -20.43
CA GLY A 22 -11.27 10.36 -21.14
C GLY A 22 -12.75 10.48 -21.56
N PRO A 23 -13.16 11.63 -22.12
CA PRO A 23 -12.34 12.81 -22.40
C PRO A 23 -11.96 13.57 -21.13
N VAL A 24 -10.69 13.99 -21.02
CA VAL A 24 -10.19 14.86 -19.94
C VAL A 24 -9.62 16.16 -20.50
N SER A 25 -9.74 17.24 -19.73
CA SER A 25 -9.12 18.52 -20.09
C SER A 25 -7.59 18.45 -19.98
N ARG A 26 -6.90 19.34 -20.70
CA ARG A 26 -5.43 19.49 -20.62
C ARG A 26 -4.92 19.69 -19.19
N GLN A 27 -5.64 20.45 -18.36
CA GLN A 27 -5.27 20.66 -16.94
C GLN A 27 -5.29 19.35 -16.14
N VAL A 28 -6.31 18.50 -16.34
CA VAL A 28 -6.40 17.19 -15.69
C VAL A 28 -5.29 16.27 -16.20
N LEU A 29 -4.98 16.30 -17.50
CA LEU A 29 -3.85 15.56 -18.07
C LEU A 29 -2.52 15.96 -17.42
N LEU A 30 -2.22 17.26 -17.35
CA LEU A 30 -1.01 17.79 -16.71
C LEU A 30 -0.93 17.43 -15.23
N LYS A 31 -2.07 17.44 -14.52
CA LYS A 31 -2.15 16.99 -13.12
C LYS A 31 -1.79 15.51 -13.00
N ASN A 32 -2.34 14.65 -13.87
CA ASN A 32 -2.07 13.21 -13.86
C ASN A 32 -0.62 12.86 -14.24
N ILE A 33 0.02 13.68 -15.08
CA ILE A 33 1.47 13.58 -15.36
C ILE A 33 2.27 13.93 -14.10
N ARG A 34 1.93 15.04 -13.43
CA ARG A 34 2.60 15.48 -12.18
C ARG A 34 2.48 14.45 -11.05
N THR A 35 1.33 13.80 -10.91
CA THR A 35 1.11 12.78 -9.87
C THR A 35 1.71 11.42 -10.23
N GLY A 36 2.32 11.28 -11.41
CA GLY A 36 2.92 10.02 -11.87
C GLY A 36 1.91 8.94 -12.28
N ILE A 37 0.63 9.30 -12.44
CA ILE A 37 -0.41 8.39 -12.98
C ILE A 37 -0.13 8.13 -14.45
N ILE A 38 0.20 9.19 -15.20
CA ILE A 38 0.64 9.10 -16.60
C ILE A 38 2.16 9.07 -16.60
N LYS A 39 2.72 7.92 -16.98
CA LYS A 39 4.16 7.70 -17.14
C LYS A 39 4.59 8.02 -18.57
N PRO A 40 5.90 8.22 -18.85
CA PRO A 40 6.39 8.51 -20.21
C PRO A 40 5.98 7.47 -21.27
N ASP A 41 5.84 6.22 -20.87
CA ASP A 41 5.41 5.10 -21.73
C ASP A 41 3.89 4.97 -21.90
N THR A 42 3.10 5.76 -21.18
CA THR A 42 1.64 5.72 -21.23
C THR A 42 1.12 6.17 -22.59
N LEU A 43 0.17 5.43 -23.15
CA LEU A 43 -0.47 5.78 -24.42
C LEU A 43 -1.52 6.88 -24.21
N ILE A 44 -1.39 7.96 -24.97
CA ILE A 44 -2.28 9.10 -24.97
C ILE A 44 -2.74 9.41 -26.40
N LYS A 45 -3.89 10.05 -26.55
CA LYS A 45 -4.35 10.61 -27.83
C LYS A 45 -5.24 11.82 -27.59
N THR A 46 -5.27 12.73 -28.55
CA THR A 46 -6.28 13.80 -28.60
C THR A 46 -7.57 13.27 -29.24
N GLU A 47 -8.68 13.96 -29.03
CA GLU A 47 -9.95 13.63 -29.70
C GLU A 47 -9.83 13.65 -31.24
N THR A 48 -8.97 14.52 -31.78
CA THR A 48 -8.73 14.65 -33.23
C THR A 48 -7.77 13.60 -33.79
N GLU A 49 -6.94 12.99 -32.94
CA GLU A 49 -5.97 11.99 -33.37
C GLU A 49 -6.53 10.57 -33.25
N LEU A 50 -6.45 9.83 -34.36
CA LEU A 50 -6.91 8.44 -34.40
C LEU A 50 -5.89 7.46 -33.80
N THR A 51 -4.63 7.88 -33.70
CA THR A 51 -3.50 7.03 -33.27
C THR A 51 -3.08 7.34 -31.85
N TRP A 52 -2.88 6.29 -31.06
CA TRP A 52 -2.26 6.39 -29.75
C TRP A 52 -0.77 6.70 -29.86
N THR A 53 -0.30 7.71 -29.15
CA THR A 53 1.10 8.09 -29.06
C THR A 53 1.58 7.91 -27.61
N LYS A 54 2.85 7.58 -27.41
CA LYS A 54 3.40 7.55 -26.05
C LYS A 54 3.52 8.98 -25.52
N ALA A 55 3.26 9.16 -24.22
CA ALA A 55 3.33 10.46 -23.57
C ALA A 55 4.70 11.13 -23.75
N GLU A 56 5.79 10.36 -23.72
CA GLU A 56 7.17 10.86 -23.90
C GLU A 56 7.42 11.59 -25.24
N SER A 57 6.64 11.26 -26.27
CA SER A 57 6.72 11.91 -27.58
C SER A 57 6.27 13.38 -27.51
N LEU A 58 5.43 13.72 -26.54
CA LEU A 58 4.93 15.07 -26.31
C LEU A 58 5.77 15.78 -25.24
N LYS A 59 7.07 15.99 -25.55
CA LYS A 59 8.03 16.64 -24.63
C LYS A 59 7.52 17.97 -24.06
N GLU A 60 6.79 18.73 -24.86
CA GLU A 60 6.21 20.03 -24.45
C GLU A 60 5.26 19.89 -23.26
N ILE A 61 4.47 18.83 -23.19
CA ILE A 61 3.49 18.61 -22.12
C ILE A 61 4.20 18.28 -20.80
N PHE A 62 5.31 17.55 -20.84
CA PHE A 62 6.10 17.27 -19.64
C PHE A 62 6.83 18.52 -19.14
N VAL A 63 7.39 19.31 -20.05
CA VAL A 63 8.02 20.60 -19.68
C VAL A 63 6.98 21.52 -19.05
N GLU A 64 5.78 21.62 -19.64
CA GLU A 64 4.67 22.44 -19.12
C GLU A 64 4.18 21.93 -17.75
N ALA A 65 3.97 20.62 -17.61
CA ALA A 65 3.53 20.01 -16.35
C ALA A 65 4.49 20.32 -15.19
N HIS A 66 5.79 20.46 -15.48
CA HIS A 66 6.79 20.84 -14.49
C HIS A 66 7.01 22.37 -14.37
N ALA A 67 6.73 23.15 -15.42
CA ALA A 67 6.90 24.59 -15.44
C ALA A 67 5.78 25.36 -14.72
N GLU A 68 4.55 24.83 -14.70
CA GLU A 68 3.40 25.46 -14.03
C GLU A 68 3.51 25.46 -12.48
N ASN A 69 4.62 24.96 -11.93
CA ASN A 69 4.96 25.04 -10.51
C ASN A 69 5.76 26.29 -10.14
N LYS A 70 5.79 27.33 -10.99
CA LYS A 70 6.25 28.65 -10.53
C LYS A 70 5.33 29.05 -9.37
N PRO A 71 5.85 29.21 -8.14
CA PRO A 71 5.00 29.47 -6.99
C PRO A 71 4.30 30.80 -7.22
N ASP A 72 3.03 30.73 -7.61
CA ASP A 72 2.11 31.83 -7.39
C ASP A 72 2.21 32.18 -5.91
N ASN A 73 2.13 33.48 -5.60
CA ASN A 73 2.37 34.09 -4.28
C ASN A 73 1.62 33.48 -3.07
N SER A 74 0.84 32.40 -3.27
CA SER A 74 0.30 31.49 -2.26
C SER A 74 1.37 30.76 -1.43
N ALA A 75 2.55 30.45 -2.00
CA ALA A 75 3.63 29.80 -1.25
C ALA A 75 4.20 30.69 -0.12
N ASN A 76 4.14 32.02 -0.27
CA ASN A 76 4.52 32.97 0.79
C ASN A 76 3.50 33.00 1.95
N ALA A 77 2.25 32.62 1.73
CA ALA A 77 1.25 32.47 2.80
C ALA A 77 1.45 31.16 3.59
N ALA A 78 1.79 30.06 2.89
CA ALA A 78 2.09 28.78 3.51
C ALA A 78 3.43 28.79 4.29
N ALA A 79 4.47 29.45 3.77
CA ALA A 79 5.73 29.63 4.49
C ALA A 79 5.56 30.49 5.76
N LYS A 80 4.68 31.48 5.74
CA LYS A 80 4.33 32.32 6.90
C LYS A 80 3.46 31.57 7.93
N LEU A 81 2.70 30.56 7.51
CA LEU A 81 1.97 29.65 8.40
C LEU A 81 2.88 28.55 8.98
N LEU A 82 3.85 28.05 8.21
CA LEU A 82 4.80 27.03 8.64
C LEU A 82 5.87 27.58 9.60
N SER A 83 6.30 28.84 9.47
CA SER A 83 7.27 29.43 10.41
C SER A 83 6.70 29.62 11.83
N ASN A 84 5.37 29.63 11.99
CA ASN A 84 4.72 29.77 13.30
C ASN A 84 4.48 28.44 14.03
N MET A 85 4.73 27.29 13.37
CA MET A 85 4.56 25.95 13.99
C MET A 85 5.86 25.34 14.51
N HIS A 86 7.02 25.96 14.28
CA HIS A 86 8.33 25.37 14.62
C HIS A 86 8.82 25.67 16.05
N HIS A 87 7.92 25.64 17.03
CA HIS A 87 8.26 25.85 18.46
C HIS A 87 7.76 24.77 19.42
N ARG A 88 7.53 23.54 18.94
CA ARG A 88 7.40 22.36 19.82
C ARG A 88 8.34 21.26 19.37
N GLY A 89 9.28 20.96 20.24
CA GLY A 89 10.42 20.10 19.97
C GLY A 89 10.08 18.61 19.98
N PHE A 90 10.95 17.88 19.28
CA PHE A 90 11.23 16.49 19.59
C PHE A 90 12.73 16.29 19.39
N GLN A 91 13.42 15.99 20.49
CA GLN A 91 14.85 15.74 20.52
C GLN A 91 15.17 14.37 19.92
N THR A 92 16.28 14.37 19.19
CA THR A 92 17.00 13.25 18.59
C THR A 92 17.47 12.24 19.65
N LEU A 93 17.32 10.94 19.36
CA LEU A 93 18.19 9.90 19.91
C LEU A 93 18.92 9.22 18.76
N SER A 94 20.21 9.52 18.73
CA SER A 94 21.28 8.81 18.05
C SER A 94 21.69 7.64 18.94
N GLU A 95 21.61 6.41 18.45
CA GLU A 95 22.50 5.35 18.95
C GLU A 95 22.70 4.29 17.86
N GLU A 96 23.94 4.23 17.41
CA GLU A 96 24.52 3.36 16.41
C GLU A 96 25.28 2.28 17.20
N GLU A 97 24.85 1.02 17.13
CA GLU A 97 25.64 -0.10 17.66
C GLU A 97 25.90 -1.12 16.56
N SER A 98 27.20 -1.34 16.32
CA SER A 98 27.76 -2.07 15.20
C SER A 98 27.75 -3.58 15.44
N ALA A 99 27.43 -4.33 14.38
CA ALA A 99 27.24 -5.78 14.37
C ALA A 99 28.54 -6.60 14.28
N ASP A 100 29.70 -6.02 14.60
CA ASP A 100 31.00 -6.63 14.27
C ASP A 100 31.67 -7.41 15.41
N SER A 101 31.07 -7.53 16.60
CA SER A 101 31.76 -8.14 17.76
C SER A 101 31.40 -9.61 18.10
N PHE A 102 30.54 -10.29 17.32
CA PHE A 102 30.02 -11.61 17.74
C PHE A 102 30.77 -12.82 17.14
N TRP A 103 31.46 -12.69 16.00
CA TRP A 103 31.99 -13.87 15.27
C TRP A 103 33.45 -14.24 15.57
N SER A 104 34.17 -13.54 16.46
CA SER A 104 35.61 -13.76 16.64
C SER A 104 35.99 -14.87 17.65
N LYS A 105 35.09 -15.79 18.03
CA LYS A 105 35.33 -16.68 19.18
C LYS A 105 34.93 -18.15 19.05
N VAL A 106 35.17 -18.77 17.90
CA VAL A 106 35.22 -20.25 17.81
C VAL A 106 36.31 -20.70 16.83
N SER A 107 37.48 -21.06 17.35
CA SER A 107 38.45 -21.90 16.64
C SER A 107 38.67 -23.17 17.47
N PHE A 108 38.47 -24.33 16.86
CA PHE A 108 38.80 -25.63 17.44
C PHE A 108 39.93 -26.23 16.60
N SER A 109 41.14 -26.20 17.13
CA SER A 109 42.31 -26.87 16.57
C SER A 109 42.63 -28.12 17.38
N GLY A 110 42.77 -29.26 16.70
CA GLY A 110 43.63 -30.36 17.15
C GLY A 110 42.93 -31.68 17.45
N VAL A 111 42.88 -32.58 16.46
CA VAL A 111 42.85 -34.04 16.69
C VAL A 111 43.62 -34.73 15.55
N LYS A 112 44.57 -35.61 15.89
CA LYS A 112 45.32 -36.48 14.97
C LYS A 112 44.47 -37.71 14.58
N PRO A 113 44.59 -38.25 13.35
CA PRO A 113 43.83 -39.44 12.97
C PRO A 113 44.49 -40.72 13.53
N PHE A 114 43.71 -41.50 14.28
CA PHE A 114 43.98 -42.90 14.61
C PHE A 114 43.00 -43.72 13.77
N LEU A 115 43.50 -44.49 12.80
CA LEU A 115 42.67 -45.31 11.90
C LEU A 115 42.47 -46.71 12.50
N PRO A 116 41.23 -47.16 12.76
CA PRO A 116 40.95 -48.55 13.05
C PRO A 116 40.76 -49.37 11.76
N ASN A 117 41.00 -50.67 11.87
CA ASN A 117 40.85 -51.69 10.84
C ASN A 117 39.38 -51.81 10.37
N TRP A 118 39.13 -51.60 9.08
CA TRP A 118 37.80 -51.38 8.50
C TRP A 118 36.91 -52.64 8.32
N ALA A 119 37.45 -53.82 8.59
CA ALA A 119 36.72 -55.08 8.35
C ALA A 119 35.59 -55.35 9.38
N ASP A 120 35.82 -55.06 10.67
CA ASP A 120 34.86 -55.35 11.75
C ASP A 120 33.82 -54.24 11.99
N VAL A 121 33.99 -53.07 11.38
CA VAL A 121 33.07 -51.92 11.54
C VAL A 121 31.84 -52.05 10.62
N SER A 122 31.92 -52.86 9.56
CA SER A 122 30.90 -52.90 8.51
C SER A 122 29.55 -53.53 8.95
N SER A 123 29.56 -54.52 9.84
CA SER A 123 28.33 -55.20 10.31
C SER A 123 27.58 -54.38 11.37
N SER A 124 28.30 -53.79 12.32
CA SER A 124 27.71 -52.92 13.36
C SER A 124 27.20 -51.58 12.79
N VAL A 125 27.87 -51.06 11.76
CA VAL A 125 27.41 -49.85 11.04
C VAL A 125 26.20 -50.15 10.15
N ALA A 126 26.10 -51.34 9.56
CA ALA A 126 24.93 -51.71 8.75
C ALA A 126 23.64 -51.79 9.59
N GLU A 127 23.68 -52.40 10.78
CA GLU A 127 22.51 -52.46 11.67
C GLU A 127 22.13 -51.06 12.21
N PHE A 128 23.13 -50.24 12.58
CA PHE A 128 22.90 -48.86 13.00
C PHE A 128 22.35 -47.97 11.87
N LEU A 129 22.78 -48.18 10.62
CA LEU A 129 22.27 -47.46 9.46
C LEU A 129 20.84 -47.87 9.10
N VAL A 130 20.48 -49.15 9.22
CA VAL A 130 19.10 -49.61 8.97
C VAL A 130 18.13 -49.04 10.01
N GLU A 131 18.53 -48.99 11.29
CA GLU A 131 17.75 -48.36 12.36
C GLU A 131 17.60 -46.83 12.14
N LYS A 132 18.69 -46.13 11.79
CA LYS A 132 18.65 -44.68 11.48
C LYS A 132 17.94 -44.34 10.17
N LEU A 133 17.95 -45.23 9.17
CA LEU A 133 17.25 -45.04 7.90
C LEU A 133 15.72 -45.16 8.05
N SER A 134 15.23 -45.92 9.05
CA SER A 134 13.81 -45.96 9.38
C SER A 134 13.29 -44.61 9.91
N ILE A 135 14.09 -43.91 10.73
CA ILE A 135 13.83 -42.55 11.22
C ILE A 135 13.91 -41.53 10.06
N LEU A 136 14.79 -41.77 9.08
CA LEU A 136 14.95 -40.93 7.88
C LEU A 136 13.76 -40.99 6.92
N LYS A 137 13.05 -42.14 6.84
CA LYS A 137 11.83 -42.26 5.99
C LYS A 137 10.68 -41.38 6.49
N TYR A 138 10.57 -41.17 7.80
CA TYR A 138 9.59 -40.25 8.38
C TYR A 138 10.12 -38.81 8.42
N GLY A 139 11.42 -38.63 8.66
CA GLY A 139 12.07 -37.31 8.64
C GLY A 139 11.97 -36.62 7.29
N PHE A 140 12.19 -37.33 6.18
CA PHE A 140 12.12 -36.73 4.84
C PHE A 140 10.71 -36.25 4.48
N LYS A 141 9.67 -37.01 4.86
CA LYS A 141 8.27 -36.59 4.63
C LYS A 141 7.91 -35.37 5.48
N LEU A 142 8.35 -35.31 6.74
CA LEU A 142 8.04 -34.19 7.64
C LEU A 142 8.67 -32.87 7.14
N TRP A 143 9.90 -32.92 6.61
CA TRP A 143 10.60 -31.74 6.08
C TRP A 143 9.99 -31.16 4.81
N VAL A 144 9.22 -31.94 4.03
CA VAL A 144 8.48 -31.43 2.87
C VAL A 144 7.08 -30.97 3.26
N ILE A 145 6.42 -31.70 4.18
CA ILE A 145 5.04 -31.39 4.60
C ILE A 145 5.00 -30.10 5.44
N LEU A 146 5.96 -29.89 6.34
CA LEU A 146 5.99 -28.72 7.22
C LEU A 146 6.06 -27.37 6.45
N PRO A 147 6.99 -27.15 5.49
CA PRO A 147 7.02 -25.89 4.73
C PRO A 147 5.81 -25.74 3.82
N LEU A 148 5.26 -26.83 3.27
CA LEU A 148 4.02 -26.77 2.49
C LEU A 148 2.85 -26.31 3.37
N LEU A 149 2.74 -26.85 4.59
CA LEU A 149 1.73 -26.43 5.56
C LEU A 149 1.91 -24.97 5.96
N LEU A 150 3.16 -24.53 6.22
CA LEU A 150 3.47 -23.13 6.52
C LEU A 150 3.09 -22.19 5.37
N LEU A 151 3.35 -22.58 4.11
CA LEU A 151 2.93 -21.81 2.94
C LEU A 151 1.41 -21.69 2.83
N VAL A 152 0.68 -22.78 3.10
CA VAL A 152 -0.80 -22.75 3.10
C VAL A 152 -1.33 -21.85 4.21
N VAL A 153 -0.82 -21.99 5.43
CA VAL A 153 -1.23 -21.15 6.57
C VAL A 153 -0.87 -19.69 6.33
N SER A 154 0.33 -19.41 5.81
CA SER A 154 0.77 -18.06 5.44
C SER A 154 -0.14 -17.43 4.38
N GLY A 155 -0.46 -18.16 3.30
CA GLY A 155 -1.37 -17.71 2.26
C GLY A 155 -2.78 -17.40 2.77
N LEU A 156 -3.28 -18.20 3.72
CA LEU A 156 -4.56 -17.93 4.39
C LEU A 156 -4.48 -16.70 5.28
N CYS A 157 -3.42 -16.57 6.09
CA CYS A 157 -3.20 -15.40 6.94
C CYS A 157 -3.12 -14.10 6.13
N ILE A 158 -2.40 -14.09 5.00
CA ILE A 158 -2.28 -12.90 4.15
C ILE A 158 -3.66 -12.48 3.61
N LYS A 159 -4.47 -13.43 3.13
CA LYS A 159 -5.80 -13.13 2.61
C LYS A 159 -6.74 -12.56 3.68
N PHE A 160 -6.69 -13.11 4.89
CA PHE A 160 -7.57 -12.64 5.96
C PHE A 160 -7.15 -11.29 6.54
N PHE A 161 -5.85 -11.00 6.69
CA PHE A 161 -5.41 -9.79 7.41
C PHE A 161 -5.08 -8.60 6.50
N ALA A 162 -4.48 -8.81 5.32
CA ALA A 162 -4.03 -7.70 4.48
C ALA A 162 -5.18 -7.06 3.68
N ILE A 163 -6.17 -7.86 3.30
CA ILE A 163 -7.27 -7.41 2.45
C ILE A 163 -8.17 -6.44 3.21
N ASP A 164 -8.53 -6.73 4.46
CA ASP A 164 -9.45 -5.90 5.23
C ASP A 164 -8.86 -4.53 5.55
N TRP A 165 -7.57 -4.48 5.95
CA TRP A 165 -6.87 -3.23 6.23
C TRP A 165 -6.77 -2.29 5.02
N TYR A 166 -6.57 -2.87 3.82
CA TYR A 166 -6.49 -2.08 2.59
C TYR A 166 -7.82 -1.36 2.27
N HIS A 167 -8.95 -2.07 2.38
CA HIS A 167 -10.27 -1.48 2.13
C HIS A 167 -10.63 -0.40 3.15
N GLN A 168 -10.27 -0.66 4.40
CA GLN A 168 -10.40 0.26 5.54
C GLN A 168 -9.65 1.57 5.36
N LYS A 169 -8.40 1.51 4.86
CA LYS A 169 -7.59 2.69 4.59
C LYS A 169 -8.18 3.52 3.43
N ILE A 170 -8.51 2.87 2.32
CA ILE A 170 -9.11 3.54 1.15
C ILE A 170 -10.41 4.24 1.52
N ALA A 171 -11.25 3.58 2.32
CA ALA A 171 -12.50 4.16 2.78
C ALA A 171 -12.29 5.45 3.58
N TYR A 172 -11.37 5.42 4.56
CA TYR A 172 -11.07 6.59 5.39
C TYR A 172 -10.53 7.76 4.55
N GLU A 173 -9.57 7.49 3.67
CA GLU A 173 -8.99 8.51 2.77
C GLU A 173 -10.05 9.09 1.84
N THR A 174 -10.89 8.24 1.25
CA THR A 174 -11.95 8.68 0.33
C THR A 174 -12.99 9.53 1.05
N TYR A 175 -13.46 9.12 2.24
CA TYR A 175 -14.41 9.91 3.01
C TYR A 175 -13.83 11.24 3.48
N SER A 176 -12.54 11.27 3.84
CA SER A 176 -11.85 12.51 4.22
C SER A 176 -11.81 13.48 3.05
N HIS A 177 -11.41 13.01 1.86
CA HIS A 177 -11.39 13.84 0.66
C HIS A 177 -12.78 14.34 0.23
N ILE A 178 -13.81 13.48 0.30
CA ILE A 178 -15.19 13.92 0.02
C ILE A 178 -15.61 15.03 0.96
N TRP A 179 -15.24 14.95 2.25
CA TRP A 179 -15.59 15.96 3.22
C TRP A 179 -14.82 17.28 3.01
N GLU A 180 -13.54 17.22 2.62
CA GLU A 180 -12.76 18.37 2.21
C GLU A 180 -13.33 19.04 0.95
N ASP A 181 -13.69 18.24 -0.07
CA ASP A 181 -14.31 18.73 -1.29
C ASP A 181 -15.66 19.38 -1.01
N LEU A 182 -16.47 18.80 -0.13
CA LEU A 182 -17.73 19.39 0.29
C LEU A 182 -17.52 20.79 0.90
N GLN A 183 -16.55 20.93 1.81
CA GLN A 183 -16.23 22.21 2.45
C GLN A 183 -15.78 23.23 1.41
N ARG A 184 -14.87 22.83 0.52
CA ARG A 184 -14.36 23.68 -0.57
C ARG A 184 -15.47 24.13 -1.51
N LEU A 185 -16.37 23.24 -1.93
CA LEU A 185 -17.48 23.56 -2.83
C LEU A 185 -18.50 24.50 -2.16
N ARG A 186 -18.74 24.33 -0.86
CA ARG A 186 -19.55 25.25 -0.06
C ARG A 186 -18.93 26.65 0.00
N ASP A 187 -17.63 26.74 0.28
CA ASP A 187 -16.93 28.03 0.37
C ASP A 187 -16.87 28.78 -0.97
N LEU A 188 -16.92 28.04 -2.08
CA LEU A 188 -17.00 28.59 -3.44
C LEU A 188 -18.43 28.95 -3.87
N GLU A 189 -19.43 28.73 -3.03
CA GLU A 189 -20.85 28.99 -3.30
C GLU A 189 -21.33 28.44 -4.66
N ILE A 190 -20.94 27.20 -4.98
CA ILE A 190 -21.21 26.64 -6.31
C ILE A 190 -22.71 26.55 -6.66
N ASP A 191 -22.98 26.59 -7.96
CA ASP A 191 -24.33 26.50 -8.51
C ASP A 191 -25.01 25.16 -8.14
N GLU A 192 -26.34 25.18 -8.13
CA GLU A 192 -27.17 24.03 -7.75
C GLU A 192 -26.92 22.83 -8.65
N HIS A 193 -26.78 23.05 -9.96
CA HIS A 193 -26.54 21.97 -10.90
C HIS A 193 -25.18 21.30 -10.67
N GLN A 194 -24.14 22.09 -10.35
CA GLN A 194 -22.82 21.56 -10.01
C GLN A 194 -22.86 20.77 -8.70
N TRP A 195 -23.62 21.24 -7.72
CA TRP A 195 -23.78 20.56 -6.44
C TRP A 195 -24.49 19.21 -6.64
N ASP A 196 -25.54 19.17 -7.45
CA ASP A 196 -26.26 17.93 -7.74
C ASP A 196 -25.39 16.91 -8.48
N SER A 197 -24.58 17.35 -9.44
CA SER A 197 -23.59 16.48 -10.09
C SER A 197 -22.61 15.89 -9.07
N PHE A 198 -22.07 16.73 -8.18
CA PHE A 198 -21.18 16.28 -7.10
C PHE A 198 -21.86 15.25 -6.20
N LYS A 199 -23.14 15.47 -5.83
CA LYS A 199 -23.90 14.53 -5.01
C LYS A 199 -24.07 13.17 -5.67
N VAL A 200 -24.45 13.14 -6.95
CA VAL A 200 -24.68 11.90 -7.70
C VAL A 200 -23.38 11.09 -7.80
N ASP A 201 -22.29 11.73 -8.21
CA ASP A 201 -20.98 11.09 -8.33
C ASP A 201 -20.49 10.55 -6.99
N THR A 202 -20.65 11.35 -5.94
CA THR A 202 -20.21 11.00 -4.59
C THR A 202 -21.03 9.85 -4.01
N LYS A 203 -22.36 9.85 -4.19
CA LYS A 203 -23.24 8.75 -3.72
C LYS A 203 -22.89 7.43 -4.41
N SER A 204 -22.57 7.44 -5.70
CA SER A 204 -22.11 6.25 -6.43
C SER A 204 -20.81 5.69 -5.88
N LYS A 205 -19.79 6.54 -5.66
CA LYS A 205 -18.50 6.14 -5.07
C LYS A 205 -18.67 5.56 -3.67
N ILE A 206 -19.47 6.21 -2.83
CA ILE A 206 -19.74 5.77 -1.46
C ILE A 206 -20.43 4.40 -1.45
N ALA A 207 -21.38 4.15 -2.35
CA ALA A 207 -22.10 2.87 -2.39
C ALA A 207 -21.15 1.68 -2.61
N SER A 208 -20.18 1.84 -3.54
CA SER A 208 -19.16 0.82 -3.80
C SER A 208 -18.28 0.56 -2.57
N ILE A 209 -17.81 1.63 -1.92
CA ILE A 209 -16.96 1.55 -0.74
C ILE A 209 -17.71 0.93 0.45
N ASN A 210 -18.95 1.37 0.69
CA ASN A 210 -19.79 0.86 1.79
C ASN A 210 -20.00 -0.65 1.68
N SER A 211 -20.22 -1.17 0.46
CA SER A 211 -20.39 -2.62 0.24
C SER A 211 -19.14 -3.42 0.63
N SER A 212 -17.95 -2.87 0.41
CA SER A 212 -16.69 -3.49 0.82
C SER A 212 -16.48 -3.42 2.33
N ILE A 213 -16.75 -2.28 2.97
CA ILE A 213 -16.60 -2.12 4.43
C ILE A 213 -17.65 -2.94 5.18
N GLU A 214 -18.87 -3.05 4.68
CA GLU A 214 -19.97 -3.78 5.34
C GLU A 214 -19.63 -5.26 5.56
N LYS A 215 -18.82 -5.85 4.67
CA LYS A 215 -18.29 -7.22 4.85
C LYS A 215 -17.28 -7.32 5.98
N ALA A 216 -16.47 -6.27 6.19
CA ALA A 216 -15.45 -6.21 7.24
C ALA A 216 -16.01 -5.71 8.60
N ALA A 217 -17.12 -4.97 8.57
CA ALA A 217 -17.74 -4.35 9.73
C ALA A 217 -18.40 -5.38 10.66
N THR A 218 -17.57 -6.00 11.51
CA THR A 218 -18.01 -6.88 12.59
C THR A 218 -17.98 -6.15 13.93
N ILE A 219 -18.67 -6.68 14.94
CA ILE A 219 -18.66 -6.10 16.32
C ILE A 219 -17.23 -6.05 16.88
N GLN A 220 -16.37 -6.95 16.42
CA GLN A 220 -14.97 -7.09 16.82
C GLN A 220 -14.06 -6.05 16.14
N ASP A 221 -14.52 -5.37 15.08
CA ASP A 221 -13.78 -4.32 14.40
C ASP A 221 -14.48 -2.96 14.52
N PRO A 222 -14.23 -2.22 15.62
CA PRO A 222 -14.83 -0.91 15.83
C PRO A 222 -14.39 0.11 14.78
N TYR A 223 -13.24 -0.07 14.13
CA TYR A 223 -12.78 0.85 13.09
C TYR A 223 -13.71 0.81 11.86
N SER A 224 -13.95 -0.38 11.30
CA SER A 224 -14.89 -0.55 10.18
C SER A 224 -16.31 -0.15 10.54
N MET A 225 -16.77 -0.40 11.77
CA MET A 225 -18.09 0.06 12.20
C MET A 225 -18.22 1.58 12.22
N GLU A 226 -17.22 2.31 12.69
CA GLU A 226 -17.26 3.78 12.70
C GLU A 226 -17.19 4.36 11.29
N LEU A 227 -16.36 3.77 10.41
CA LEU A 227 -16.33 4.13 8.99
C LEU A 227 -17.67 3.86 8.31
N LEU A 228 -18.28 2.70 8.54
CA LEU A 228 -19.57 2.35 7.96
C LEU A 228 -20.67 3.32 8.42
N ARG A 229 -20.68 3.70 9.70
CA ARG A 229 -21.60 4.74 10.20
C ARG A 229 -21.38 6.08 9.51
N ALA A 230 -20.13 6.51 9.39
CA ALA A 230 -19.80 7.75 8.70
C ALA A 230 -20.28 7.73 7.24
N GLY A 231 -19.89 6.71 6.47
CA GLY A 231 -20.16 6.59 5.04
C GLY A 231 -21.60 6.22 4.66
N ARG A 232 -22.29 5.38 5.45
CA ARG A 232 -23.65 4.93 5.15
C ARG A 232 -24.71 5.85 5.72
N ASP A 233 -24.57 6.25 6.98
CA ASP A 233 -25.66 6.87 7.73
C ASP A 233 -25.62 8.41 7.66
N TYR A 234 -24.42 9.00 7.62
CA TYR A 234 -24.25 10.46 7.74
C TYR A 234 -23.77 11.13 6.46
N LEU A 235 -22.84 10.53 5.71
CA LEU A 235 -22.28 11.13 4.50
C LEU A 235 -23.35 11.43 3.43
N PRO A 236 -24.30 10.53 3.10
CA PRO A 236 -25.35 10.83 2.13
C PRO A 236 -26.29 11.94 2.59
N ARG A 237 -26.60 12.00 3.90
CA ARG A 237 -27.46 13.04 4.48
C ARG A 237 -26.76 14.39 4.50
N MET A 238 -25.47 14.39 4.82
CA MET A 238 -24.61 15.58 4.77
C MET A 238 -24.58 16.20 3.37
N LEU A 239 -24.49 15.37 2.32
CA LEU A 239 -24.55 15.84 0.93
C LEU A 239 -25.87 16.53 0.57
N ASP A 240 -26.97 16.16 1.25
CA ASP A 240 -28.29 16.73 1.02
C ASP A 240 -28.52 18.04 1.82
N ASP A 241 -27.95 18.17 3.02
CA ASP A 241 -28.26 19.26 3.97
C ASP A 241 -27.12 20.27 4.22
N ALA A 242 -25.87 19.97 3.85
CA ALA A 242 -24.70 20.78 4.22
C ALA A 242 -24.23 21.81 3.17
N ARG A 243 -25.01 22.02 2.10
CA ARG A 243 -24.64 22.92 0.98
C ARG A 243 -24.35 24.35 1.43
N LYS A 244 -25.25 24.95 2.21
CA LYS A 244 -25.18 26.38 2.57
C LYS A 244 -24.46 26.62 3.89
N ALA A 245 -24.50 25.67 4.81
CA ALA A 245 -23.91 25.78 6.13
C ALA A 245 -23.63 24.39 6.71
N PRO A 246 -22.74 24.27 7.71
CA PRO A 246 -22.49 23.00 8.36
C PRO A 246 -23.73 22.41 9.01
N SER A 247 -24.07 21.17 8.64
CA SER A 247 -25.30 20.52 9.10
C SER A 247 -25.08 19.67 10.36
N ALA A 248 -26.18 19.22 10.97
CA ALA A 248 -26.10 18.25 12.06
C ALA A 248 -25.51 16.90 11.60
N SER A 249 -25.77 16.51 10.35
CA SER A 249 -25.22 15.31 9.72
C SER A 249 -23.70 15.42 9.57
N GLU A 250 -23.19 16.58 9.16
CA GLU A 250 -21.75 16.87 9.06
C GLU A 250 -21.04 16.75 10.41
N LYS A 251 -21.62 17.30 11.48
CA LYS A 251 -21.06 17.18 12.83
C LYS A 251 -20.96 15.73 13.27
N LYS A 252 -21.99 14.92 13.00
CA LYS A 252 -21.98 13.48 13.34
C LYS A 252 -20.97 12.71 12.50
N PHE A 253 -20.89 13.00 11.20
CA PHE A 253 -19.88 12.44 10.30
C PHE A 253 -18.47 12.70 10.85
N ALA A 254 -18.15 13.94 11.22
CA ALA A 254 -16.85 14.32 11.78
C ALA A 254 -16.53 13.57 13.09
N ILE A 255 -17.52 13.39 13.97
CA ILE A 255 -17.36 12.60 15.21
C ILE A 255 -16.98 11.15 14.89
N HIS A 256 -17.65 10.53 13.92
CA HIS A 256 -17.36 9.14 13.53
C HIS A 256 -15.99 9.00 12.84
N MET A 257 -15.61 9.95 11.98
CA MET A 257 -14.26 9.99 11.39
C MET A 257 -13.17 10.15 12.46
N GLN A 258 -13.39 11.01 13.45
CA GLN A 258 -12.45 11.17 14.57
C GLN A 258 -12.33 9.88 15.41
N LYS A 259 -13.44 9.19 15.67
CA LYS A 259 -13.43 7.90 16.38
C LYS A 259 -12.70 6.83 15.56
N ALA A 260 -12.96 6.76 14.26
CA ALA A 260 -12.24 5.88 13.35
C ALA A 260 -10.73 6.16 13.43
N ALA A 261 -10.30 7.42 13.36
CA ALA A 261 -8.88 7.78 13.47
C ALA A 261 -8.22 7.30 14.79
N ARG A 262 -8.96 7.32 15.91
CA ARG A 262 -8.47 6.78 17.19
C ARG A 262 -8.27 5.27 17.14
N TYR A 263 -9.14 4.54 16.46
CA TYR A 263 -8.99 3.09 16.27
C TYR A 263 -7.95 2.72 15.20
N ALA A 264 -7.67 3.61 14.26
CA ALA A 264 -6.64 3.41 13.24
C ALA A 264 -5.23 3.37 13.85
N HIS A 265 -4.94 4.19 14.86
CA HIS A 265 -3.57 4.30 15.40
C HIS A 265 -3.03 2.98 15.99
N PRO A 266 -3.77 2.22 16.82
CA PRO A 266 -3.35 0.89 17.24
C PRO A 266 -3.24 -0.11 16.09
N GLN A 267 -4.14 -0.02 15.10
CA GLN A 267 -4.16 -0.94 13.96
C GLN A 267 -2.99 -0.69 13.00
N ALA A 268 -2.59 0.57 12.79
CA ALA A 268 -1.43 0.93 11.99
C ALA A 268 -0.13 0.39 12.61
N LEU A 269 0.06 0.55 13.93
CA LEU A 269 1.20 -0.03 14.64
C LEU A 269 1.22 -1.57 14.53
N LYS A 270 0.04 -2.20 14.61
CA LYS A 270 -0.09 -3.65 14.44
C LYS A 270 0.20 -4.09 13.01
N ALA A 271 -0.29 -3.36 12.00
CA ALA A 271 -0.04 -3.66 10.59
C ALA A 271 1.45 -3.51 10.23
N ASP A 272 2.12 -2.47 10.74
CA ASP A 272 3.56 -2.28 10.55
C ASP A 272 4.36 -3.42 11.20
N SER A 273 3.98 -3.84 12.40
CA SER A 273 4.61 -5.00 13.05
C SER A 273 4.34 -6.31 12.30
N MET A 274 3.15 -6.50 11.71
CA MET A 274 2.81 -7.71 10.95
C MET A 274 3.48 -7.74 9.58
N ASN A 275 3.67 -6.59 8.93
CA ASN A 275 4.48 -6.50 7.71
C ASN A 275 5.95 -6.84 7.99
N ILE A 276 6.51 -6.36 9.10
CA ILE A 276 7.87 -6.71 9.51
C ILE A 276 7.97 -8.23 9.78
N VAL A 277 7.01 -8.81 10.51
CA VAL A 277 7.01 -10.26 10.77
C VAL A 277 6.82 -11.06 9.48
N GLY A 278 5.95 -10.63 8.57
CA GLY A 278 5.75 -11.27 7.26
C GLY A 278 7.00 -11.22 6.38
N ILE A 279 7.68 -10.06 6.32
CA ILE A 279 8.95 -9.89 5.62
C ILE A 279 10.03 -10.77 6.26
N LEU A 280 10.12 -10.79 7.58
CA LEU A 280 11.06 -11.65 8.29
C LEU A 280 10.78 -13.13 8.05
N PHE A 281 9.51 -13.54 7.93
CA PHE A 281 9.15 -14.93 7.61
C PHE A 281 9.59 -15.32 6.19
N VAL A 282 9.39 -14.44 5.21
CA VAL A 282 9.83 -14.66 3.81
C VAL A 282 11.37 -14.73 3.74
N ILE A 283 12.07 -13.85 4.46
CA ILE A 283 13.53 -13.87 4.56
C ILE A 283 13.98 -15.17 5.24
N PHE A 284 13.33 -15.58 6.33
CA PHE A 284 13.70 -16.79 7.06
C PHE A 284 13.50 -18.04 6.19
N ASP A 285 12.39 -18.15 5.47
CA ASP A 285 12.12 -19.26 4.54
C ASP A 285 13.13 -19.32 3.39
N THR A 286 13.46 -18.18 2.78
CA THR A 286 14.46 -18.12 1.70
C THR A 286 15.87 -18.47 2.21
N CYS A 287 16.23 -18.03 3.41
CA CYS A 287 17.48 -18.42 4.07
C CYS A 287 17.50 -19.92 4.41
N LEU A 288 16.39 -20.49 4.90
CA LEU A 288 16.32 -21.91 5.27
C LEU A 288 16.43 -22.83 4.04
N ILE A 289 15.77 -22.47 2.93
CA ILE A 289 15.86 -23.19 1.66
C ILE A 289 17.29 -23.10 1.10
N GLY A 290 17.89 -21.90 1.12
CA GLY A 290 19.28 -21.70 0.70
C GLY A 290 20.27 -22.51 1.53
N TRP A 291 20.09 -22.54 2.86
CA TRP A 291 20.93 -23.32 3.77
C TRP A 291 20.76 -24.83 3.54
N GLY A 292 19.52 -25.30 3.35
CA GLY A 292 19.23 -26.70 3.05
C GLY A 292 19.91 -27.16 1.75
N ALA A 293 19.82 -26.35 0.68
CA ALA A 293 20.50 -26.61 -0.58
C ALA A 293 22.04 -26.64 -0.42
N PHE A 294 22.60 -25.71 0.35
CA PHE A 294 24.03 -25.66 0.63
C PHE A 294 24.53 -26.92 1.36
N LEU A 295 23.81 -27.39 2.39
CA LEU A 295 24.15 -28.62 3.11
C LEU A 295 24.06 -29.87 2.21
N LEU A 296 23.06 -29.93 1.32
CA LEU A 296 22.92 -31.01 0.36
C LEU A 296 24.12 -31.06 -0.61
N ILE A 297 24.51 -29.92 -1.17
CA ILE A 297 25.67 -29.79 -2.07
C ILE A 297 26.95 -30.20 -1.35
N ARG A 298 27.15 -29.74 -0.10
CA ARG A 298 28.31 -30.10 0.71
C ARG A 298 28.39 -31.61 0.94
N LYS A 299 27.26 -32.27 1.19
CA LYS A 299 27.21 -33.72 1.43
C LYS A 299 27.44 -34.56 0.17
N ILE A 300 27.08 -34.06 -1.01
CA ILE A 300 27.39 -34.72 -2.30
C ILE A 300 28.90 -34.63 -2.62
N ARG A 301 29.58 -33.59 -2.12
CA ARG A 301 31.00 -33.33 -2.41
C ARG A 301 31.98 -34.01 -1.46
N SER A 302 31.51 -34.48 -0.30
CA SER A 302 32.29 -35.22 0.71
C SER A 302 32.11 -36.72 0.53
#